data_AF-A0A6M1UC99-F1
#
_entry.id   AF-A0A6M1UC99-F1
#
_cell.length_a   1.000
_cell.length_b   1.000
_cell.length_c   1.000
_cell.angle_alpha   90.00
_cell.angle_beta   90.00
_cell.angle_gamma   90.00
#
_symmetry.space_group_name_H-M   'P 1'
#
loop_
_entity.id
_entity.type
_entity.pdbx_description
1 polymer ?
#
loop_
_entity_poly.entity_id
_entity_poly.type
_entity_poly.pdbx_seq_one_letter_code
_entity_poly.pdbx_strand_id
1 'polypeptide(L)' 'MKRIAFGSPEELLAHCREEAVDLVIEYVDQEKKQRQLRLAAEALDLDTLRHSFAQPQVMAYYRKDGIFYEIVAKWQ' A
#
# COMPACT_ATOMS: atom_id res chain seq x y z
N MET A 1 11.19 9.27 8.53
CA MET A 1 10.67 8.25 7.60
C MET A 1 11.06 6.89 8.11
N LYS A 2 10.15 5.92 8.13
CA LYS A 2 10.41 4.52 8.51
C LYS A 2 10.03 3.60 7.36
N ARG A 3 10.68 2.44 7.28
CA ARG A 3 10.31 1.35 6.37
C ARG A 3 9.75 0.20 7.18
N ILE A 4 8.64 -0.35 6.73
CA ILE A 4 8.02 -1.54 7.31
C ILE A 4 7.82 -2.56 6.20
N ALA A 5 8.17 -3.82 6.49
CA ALA A 5 8.04 -4.90 5.52
C ALA A 5 6.88 -5.80 5.93
N PHE A 6 6.12 -6.28 4.94
CA PHE A 6 5.15 -7.35 5.14
C PHE A 6 5.46 -8.51 4.21
N GLY A 7 5.20 -9.72 4.68
CA GLY A 7 5.41 -10.97 3.97
C GLY A 7 4.26 -11.34 3.03
N SER A 8 3.09 -10.73 3.20
CA SER A 8 1.92 -10.95 2.33
C SER A 8 0.97 -9.74 2.23
N PRO A 9 0.11 -9.69 1.21
CA PRO A 9 -0.98 -8.71 1.14
C PRO A 9 -1.95 -8.79 2.32
N GLU A 10 -2.19 -9.99 2.86
CA GLU A 10 -3.06 -10.23 4.02
C GLU A 10 -2.51 -9.58 5.28
N GLU A 11 -1.20 -9.67 5.51
CA GLU A 11 -0.53 -9.02 6.64
C GLU A 11 -0.64 -7.49 6.53
N LEU A 12 -0.42 -6.92 5.34
CA LEU A 12 -0.59 -5.48 5.12
C LEU A 12 -2.05 -5.04 5.34
N LEU A 13 -3.02 -5.81 4.85
CA LEU A 13 -4.44 -5.51 5.01
C LEU A 13 -4.83 -5.52 6.50
N ALA A 14 -4.42 -6.55 7.24
CA ALA A 14 -4.65 -6.66 8.67
C ALA A 14 -4.04 -5.47 9.41
N HIS A 15 -2.76 -5.16 9.12
CA HIS A 15 -2.06 -4.01 9.70
C HIS A 15 -2.79 -2.68 9.46
N CYS A 16 -3.22 -2.41 8.22
CA CYS A 16 -3.94 -1.17 7.91
C CYS A 16 -5.25 -1.04 8.70
N ARG A 17 -5.96 -2.15 8.92
CA ARG A 17 -7.21 -2.18 9.69
C ARG A 17 -6.97 -2.04 11.20
N GLU A 18 -6.02 -2.78 11.75
CA GLU A 18 -5.66 -2.74 13.17
C GLU A 18 -5.18 -1.35 13.59
N GLU A 19 -4.34 -0.73 12.76
CA GLU A 19 -3.78 0.59 13.02
C GLU A 19 -4.72 1.74 12.62
N ALA A 20 -5.85 1.42 11.96
CA ALA A 20 -6.80 2.36 11.39
C ALA A 20 -6.13 3.43 10.51
N VAL A 21 -5.28 2.99 9.57
CA VAL A 21 -4.51 3.88 8.69
C VAL A 21 -4.91 3.73 7.22
N ASP A 22 -5.05 4.87 6.55
CA ASP A 22 -5.23 4.92 5.10
C ASP A 22 -3.94 4.52 4.39
N LEU A 23 -4.05 3.58 3.45
CA LEU A 23 -2.96 3.20 2.58
C LEU A 23 -2.96 4.07 1.32
N VAL A 24 -1.81 4.65 0.98
CA VAL A 24 -1.57 5.30 -0.30
C VAL A 24 -0.71 4.40 -1.17
N ILE A 25 -1.12 4.18 -2.42
CA ILE A 25 -0.38 3.41 -3.41
C ILE A 25 -0.17 4.30 -4.64
N GLU A 26 1.08 4.42 -5.07
CA GLU A 26 1.49 5.10 -6.28
C GLU A 26 2.07 4.09 -7.26
N TYR A 27 1.74 4.20 -8.54
CA TYR A 27 2.29 3.34 -9.59
C TYR A 27 2.22 4.03 -10.95
N VAL A 28 2.90 3.46 -11.95
CA VAL A 28 2.80 3.91 -13.34
C VAL A 28 1.89 2.95 -14.09
N ASP A 29 0.83 3.48 -14.72
CA ASP A 29 -0.08 2.64 -15.50
C ASP A 29 0.48 2.28 -16.89
N GLN A 30 -0.28 1.49 -17.64
CA GLN A 30 0.09 1.07 -19.00
C GLN A 30 0.20 2.23 -19.99
N GLU A 31 -0.45 3.37 -19.72
CA GLU A 31 -0.36 4.60 -20.51
C GLU A 31 0.85 5.46 -20.12
N LYS A 32 1.74 4.94 -19.24
CA LYS A 32 2.88 5.65 -18.66
C LYS A 32 2.49 6.87 -17.82
N LYS A 33 1.27 6.89 -17.28
CA LYS A 33 0.81 7.95 -16.38
C LYS A 33 1.01 7.54 -14.94
N GLN A 34 1.44 8.49 -14.12
CA GLN A 34 1.50 8.29 -12.67
C GLN A 34 0.08 8.28 -12.10
N ARG A 35 -0.22 7.24 -11.32
CA ARG A 35 -1.49 7.05 -10.61
C ARG A 35 -1.23 7.03 -9.13
N GLN A 36 -2.21 7.52 -8.38
CA GLN A 36 -2.21 7.48 -6.93
C GLN A 36 -3.60 7.02 -6.48
N LEU A 37 -3.62 5.99 -5.64
CA LEU A 37 -4.80 5.49 -4.96
C LEU A 37 -4.65 5.80 -3.47
N ARG A 38 -5.73 6.30 -2.86
CA ARG A 38 -5.84 6.41 -1.41
C ARG A 38 -6.98 5.51 -0.97
N LEU A 39 -6.64 4.50 -0.20
CA LEU A 39 -7.54 3.44 0.22
C LEU A 39 -7.71 3.54 1.74
N ALA A 40 -8.93 3.88 2.15
CA ALA A 40 -9.29 3.85 3.56
C ALA A 40 -9.22 2.41 4.08
N ALA A 41 -8.85 2.22 5.35
CA ALA A 41 -8.63 0.89 5.92
C ALA A 41 -9.85 -0.04 5.80
N GLU A 42 -11.06 0.53 5.94
CA GLU A 42 -12.33 -0.17 5.80
C GLU A 42 -12.70 -0.52 4.35
N ALA A 43 -12.23 0.27 3.38
CA ALA A 43 -12.48 0.05 1.95
C ALA A 43 -11.37 -0.78 1.27
N LEU A 44 -10.28 -1.07 2.00
CA LEU A 44 -9.17 -1.87 1.51
C LEU A 44 -9.57 -3.35 1.41
N ASP A 45 -9.31 -3.94 0.25
CA ASP A 45 -9.51 -5.36 -0.02
C ASP A 45 -8.27 -6.01 -0.67
N LEU A 46 -8.22 -7.34 -0.62
CA LEU A 46 -7.07 -8.11 -1.11
C LEU A 46 -6.90 -8.02 -2.63
N ASP A 47 -7.99 -7.91 -3.38
CA ASP A 47 -7.94 -7.90 -4.85
C ASP A 47 -7.34 -6.58 -5.35
N THR A 48 -7.74 -5.46 -4.75
CA THR A 48 -7.18 -4.13 -4.99
C THR A 48 -5.70 -4.08 -4.62
N LEU A 49 -5.32 -4.65 -3.46
CA LEU A 49 -3.91 -4.74 -3.07
C LEU A 49 -3.09 -5.54 -4.08
N ARG A 50 -3.51 -6.76 -4.40
CA ARG A 50 -2.81 -7.63 -5.35
C ARG A 50 -2.70 -6.98 -6.72
N HIS A 51 -3.78 -6.39 -7.21
CA HIS A 51 -3.79 -5.68 -8.49
C HIS A 51 -2.84 -4.48 -8.50
N SER A 52 -2.82 -3.69 -7.43
CA SER A 52 -2.01 -2.47 -7.35
C SER A 52 -0.52 -2.80 -7.20
N PHE A 53 -0.18 -3.80 -6.39
CA PHE A 53 1.21 -4.25 -6.20
C PHE A 53 1.78 -5.01 -7.40
N ALA A 54 0.94 -5.46 -8.34
CA ALA A 54 1.37 -6.00 -9.62
C ALA A 54 1.74 -4.91 -10.65
N GLN A 55 1.47 -3.63 -10.36
CA GLN A 55 1.78 -2.52 -11.27
C GLN A 55 3.28 -2.19 -11.28
N PRO A 56 3.83 -1.73 -12.41
CA PRO A 56 5.23 -1.36 -12.48
C PRO A 56 5.51 -0.10 -11.64
N GLN A 57 6.70 -0.07 -11.03
CA GLN A 57 7.17 1.04 -10.19
C GLN A 57 6.19 1.36 -9.04
N VAL A 58 5.52 0.34 -8.51
CA VAL A 58 4.63 0.51 -7.37
C VAL A 58 5.41 0.95 -6.12
N MET A 59 4.85 1.92 -5.41
CA MET A 59 5.27 2.37 -4.09
C MET A 59 4.02 2.47 -3.22
N ALA A 60 4.10 2.01 -1.97
CA ALA A 60 3.00 2.13 -1.03
C ALA A 60 3.47 2.73 0.30
N TYR A 61 2.62 3.50 0.95
CA TYR A 61 2.93 4.14 2.22
C TYR A 61 1.67 4.54 2.99
N TYR A 62 1.83 4.80 4.28
CA TYR A 62 0.83 5.48 5.11
C TYR A 62 1.49 6.51 6.02
N ARG A 63 0.67 7.35 6.64
CA ARG A 63 1.10 8.28 7.69
C ARG A 63 0.37 7.99 8.98
N LYS A 64 1.11 7.91 10.08
CA LYS A 64 0.57 7.75 11.43
C LYS A 64 1.41 8.59 12.40
N ASP A 65 0.75 9.38 13.25
CA ASP A 65 1.40 10.20 14.29
C ASP A 65 2.52 11.12 13.75
N GLY A 66 2.29 11.71 12.58
CA GLY A 66 3.28 12.56 11.90
C GLY A 66 4.47 11.82 11.28
N ILE A 67 4.51 10.49 11.38
CA ILE A 67 5.56 9.65 10.81
C ILE A 67 5.09 9.06 9.47
N PHE A 68 5.95 9.16 8.46
CA PHE A 68 5.79 8.48 7.17
C PHE A 68 6.35 7.06 7.23
N TYR A 69 5.53 6.08 6.87
CA TYR A 69 5.88 4.66 6.77
C TYR A 69 5.81 4.19 5.32
N GLU A 70 6.96 3.88 4.73
CA GLU A 70 7.07 3.23 3.42
C GLU A 70 6.87 1.72 3.58
N ILE A 71 6.01 1.15 2.74
CA ILE A 71 5.74 -0.29 2.71
C ILE A 71 6.72 -0.98 1.78
N VAL A 72 7.42 -1.98 2.31
CA VAL A 72 8.28 -2.89 1.56
C VAL A 72 7.56 -4.22 1.40
N ALA A 73 7.00 -4.46 0.21
CA ALA A 73 6.42 -5.76 -0.11
C ALA A 73 7.51 -6.84 -0.22
N LYS A 74 7.38 -7.90 0.58
CA LYS A 74 8.28 -9.09 0.52
C LYS A 74 7.59 -10.33 -0.02
N TRP A 75 6.34 -10.22 -0.48
CA TRP A 75 5.68 -11.26 -1.25
C TRP A 75 6.10 -11.21 -2.72
N GLN A 76 6.27 -12.39 -3.32
CA GLN A 76 6.53 -12.60 -4.75
C GLN A 76 5.25 -13.01 -5.45
#